data_AF-A0A6A5UA95-F1
#
_entry.id   AF-A0A6A5UA95-F1
#
_cell.length_a   1.000
_cell.length_b   1.000
_cell.length_c   1.000
_cell.angle_alpha   90.00
_cell.angle_beta   90.00
_cell.angle_gamma   90.00
#
_symmetry.space_group_name_H-M   'P 1'
#
loop_
_entity.id
_entity.type
_entity.pdbx_description
1 polymer ?
#
loop_
_entity_poly.entity_id
_entity_poly.type
_entity_poly.pdbx_seq_one_letter_code
_entity_poly.pdbx_strand_id
1 'polypeptide(L)'
;EAIDYLYTTNCFSFSDLDCLRYMSSTTLPHRFSLIRTLDIEWFMTWPIYDPIAQSLLLASPALYPPHDEATWEETWRIIAAMPNLKFIRVSLLYFDGFRNMSYEGRMLEPLRKVTRPERFEVHVSWQGEERGEGAPFMLIRPAAGEGESEDE
;
A
#
# COMPACT_ATOMS: atom_id res chain seq x y z
N GLU A 1 -5.33 -19.24 -29.68
CA GLU A 1 -5.72 -17.89 -29.23
C GLU A 1 -4.79 -17.50 -28.08
N ALA A 2 -3.96 -16.46 -28.24
CA ALA A 2 -2.96 -16.08 -27.22
C ALA A 2 -3.55 -15.27 -26.05
N ILE A 3 -4.81 -14.85 -26.20
CA ILE A 3 -5.58 -14.07 -25.22
C ILE A 3 -5.74 -14.84 -23.91
N ASP A 4 -6.11 -16.13 -23.96
CA ASP A 4 -6.31 -16.93 -22.74
C ASP A 4 -5.03 -17.06 -21.90
N TYR A 5 -3.87 -17.15 -22.54
CA TYR A 5 -2.56 -17.25 -21.88
C TYR A 5 -1.99 -15.89 -21.42
N LEU A 6 -2.36 -14.78 -22.07
CA LEU A 6 -1.96 -13.44 -21.64
C LEU A 6 -2.70 -13.01 -20.36
N TYR A 7 -3.95 -13.46 -20.17
CA TYR A 7 -4.76 -13.12 -19.01
C TYR A 7 -4.71 -14.14 -17.86
N THR A 8 -4.08 -15.31 -18.05
CA THR A 8 -3.91 -16.31 -16.97
C THR A 8 -3.16 -15.77 -15.75
N THR A 9 -2.27 -14.80 -15.97
CA THR A 9 -1.37 -14.23 -14.96
C THR A 9 -1.69 -12.79 -14.59
N ASN A 10 -2.83 -12.22 -15.05
CA ASN A 10 -3.31 -10.84 -14.87
C ASN A 10 -2.72 -10.13 -13.63
N CYS A 11 -1.52 -9.57 -13.82
CA CYS A 11 -0.67 -9.02 -12.79
C CYS A 11 -0.43 -7.56 -13.14
N PHE A 12 -0.68 -6.69 -12.17
CA PHE A 12 -0.48 -5.25 -12.32
C PHE A 12 0.41 -4.75 -11.19
N SER A 13 1.33 -3.86 -11.55
CA SER A 13 2.19 -3.16 -10.61
C SER A 13 1.89 -1.67 -10.67
N PHE A 14 1.77 -1.03 -9.50
CA PHE A 14 1.48 0.39 -9.36
C PHE A 14 2.47 1.01 -8.38
N SER A 15 3.18 2.05 -8.82
CA SER A 15 3.98 2.93 -7.94
C SER A 15 3.22 4.20 -7.52
N ASP A 16 1.99 4.34 -8.01
CA ASP A 16 1.11 5.48 -7.79
C ASP A 16 -0.32 4.98 -7.52
N LEU A 17 -0.87 5.37 -6.38
CA LEU A 17 -2.21 4.96 -5.93
C LEU A 17 -3.31 5.53 -6.83
N ASP A 18 -3.11 6.72 -7.39
CA ASP A 18 -4.11 7.31 -8.30
C ASP A 18 -4.19 6.50 -9.61
N CYS A 19 -3.08 5.94 -10.10
CA CYS A 19 -3.12 5.05 -11.27
C CYS A 19 -4.04 3.83 -11.05
N LEU A 20 -3.99 3.21 -9.86
CA LEU A 20 -4.90 2.10 -9.52
C LEU A 20 -6.36 2.58 -9.48
N ARG A 21 -6.62 3.74 -8.87
CA ARG A 21 -7.96 4.33 -8.77
C ARG A 21 -8.51 4.70 -10.15
N TYR A 22 -7.70 5.31 -11.01
CA TYR A 22 -8.06 5.60 -12.39
C TYR A 22 -8.31 4.32 -13.18
N MET A 23 -7.46 3.30 -13.05
CA MET A 23 -7.70 2.01 -13.69
C MET A 23 -9.03 1.39 -13.24
N SER A 24 -9.38 1.49 -11.95
CA SER A 24 -10.63 0.96 -11.42
C SER A 24 -11.88 1.65 -11.98
N SER A 25 -11.78 2.95 -12.29
CA SER A 25 -12.90 3.76 -12.80
C SER A 25 -13.02 3.76 -14.33
N THR A 26 -11.91 3.51 -15.03
CA THR A 26 -11.86 3.52 -16.50
C THR A 26 -11.91 2.13 -17.13
N THR A 27 -11.65 1.07 -16.36
CA THR A 27 -11.75 -0.32 -16.80
C THR A 27 -13.14 -0.87 -16.53
N LEU A 28 -13.70 -1.63 -17.47
CA LEU A 28 -14.99 -2.31 -17.28
C LEU A 28 -14.94 -3.20 -16.03
N PRO A 29 -15.96 -3.18 -15.14
CA PRO A 29 -15.91 -3.89 -13.86
C PRO A 29 -15.60 -5.38 -13.98
N HIS A 30 -16.15 -6.05 -15.00
CA HIS A 30 -15.90 -7.48 -15.25
C HIS A 30 -14.48 -7.79 -15.73
N ARG A 31 -13.74 -6.80 -16.25
CA ARG A 31 -12.33 -6.95 -16.63
C ARG A 31 -11.42 -6.63 -15.44
N PHE A 32 -11.73 -5.56 -14.71
CA PHE A 32 -11.00 -5.20 -13.50
C PHE A 32 -11.06 -6.33 -12.46
N SER A 33 -12.20 -7.02 -12.36
CA SER A 33 -12.36 -8.17 -11.47
C SER A 33 -11.52 -9.39 -11.85
N LEU A 34 -10.93 -9.46 -13.06
CA LEU A 34 -10.06 -10.56 -13.48
C LEU A 34 -8.62 -10.43 -12.98
N ILE A 35 -8.27 -9.29 -12.37
CA ILE A 35 -6.93 -9.08 -11.79
C ILE A 35 -6.71 -10.10 -10.66
N ARG A 36 -5.58 -10.80 -10.73
CA ARG A 36 -5.22 -11.88 -9.79
C ARG A 36 -4.03 -11.51 -8.92
N THR A 37 -3.14 -10.66 -9.40
CA THR A 37 -1.95 -10.25 -8.67
C THR A 37 -1.80 -8.73 -8.71
N LEU A 38 -1.57 -8.15 -7.55
CA LEU A 38 -1.23 -6.74 -7.39
C LEU A 38 0.12 -6.60 -6.72
N ASP A 39 0.93 -5.70 -7.26
CA ASP A 39 2.15 -5.22 -6.66
C ASP A 39 2.01 -3.70 -6.49
N ILE A 40 2.12 -3.20 -5.27
CA ILE A 40 1.90 -1.79 -4.96
C ILE A 40 3.14 -1.27 -4.26
N GLU A 41 3.80 -0.30 -4.86
CA GLU A 41 4.89 0.43 -4.23
C GLU A 41 4.39 1.84 -3.91
N TRP A 42 4.55 2.27 -2.67
CA TRP A 42 4.16 3.62 -2.28
C TRP A 42 5.25 4.28 -1.44
N PHE A 43 5.79 5.36 -1.99
CA PHE A 43 6.73 6.25 -1.32
C PHE A 43 5.95 7.30 -0.53
N MET A 44 5.92 7.12 0.79
CA MET A 44 5.40 8.11 1.72
C MET A 44 6.38 9.27 1.82
N THR A 45 5.98 10.40 1.28
CA THR A 45 6.71 11.67 1.41
C THR A 45 6.41 12.35 2.74
N TRP A 46 5.27 12.04 3.37
CA TRP A 46 4.83 12.64 4.63
C TRP A 46 4.02 11.65 5.48
N PRO A 47 4.07 11.73 6.82
CA PRO A 47 3.29 10.84 7.68
C PRO A 47 1.81 11.27 7.71
N ILE A 48 1.00 10.65 6.84
CA ILE A 48 -0.40 11.01 6.59
C ILE A 48 -1.33 10.87 7.81
N TYR A 49 -0.89 10.24 8.91
CA TYR A 49 -1.66 10.07 10.15
C TYR A 49 -1.07 10.80 11.37
N ASP A 50 0.04 11.53 11.23
CA ASP A 50 0.68 12.29 12.32
C ASP A 50 0.18 13.75 12.33
N PRO A 51 -0.64 14.15 13.32
CA PRO A 51 -1.21 15.50 13.37
C PRO A 51 -0.15 16.60 13.57
N ILE A 52 0.95 16.30 14.25
CA ILE A 52 2.02 17.27 14.47
C ILE A 52 2.73 17.51 13.16
N ALA A 53 3.13 16.45 12.46
CA ALA A 53 3.75 16.58 11.15
C ALA A 53 2.82 17.26 10.13
N GLN A 54 1.53 16.94 10.13
CA GLN A 54 0.56 17.65 9.30
C GLN A 54 0.46 19.15 9.64
N SER A 55 0.53 19.52 10.93
CA SER A 55 0.52 20.94 11.35
C SER A 55 1.80 21.71 10.97
N LEU A 56 2.90 21.00 10.74
CA LEU A 56 4.20 21.56 10.35
C LEU A 56 4.37 21.76 8.84
N LEU A 57 3.37 21.39 8.03
CA LEU A 57 3.33 21.78 6.63
C LEU A 57 3.21 23.31 6.55
N LEU A 58 4.37 23.96 6.40
CA LEU A 58 4.62 25.41 6.52
C LEU A 58 3.78 26.30 5.59
N ALA A 59 3.18 25.69 4.57
CA ALA A 59 2.14 26.27 3.76
C ALA A 59 1.01 25.26 3.72
N SER A 60 -0.23 25.71 3.87
CA SER A 60 -1.36 25.03 3.26
C SER A 60 -1.02 24.89 1.78
N PRO A 61 -0.65 23.69 1.36
CA PRO A 61 -1.68 22.82 0.88
C PRO A 61 -1.86 21.61 1.78
N ALA A 62 -3.10 21.13 1.82
CA ALA A 62 -3.39 19.76 2.21
C ALA A 62 -2.43 18.82 1.45
N LEU A 63 -2.10 17.68 2.05
CA LEU A 63 -1.57 16.58 1.26
C LEU A 63 -2.52 16.38 0.08
N TYR A 64 -2.05 16.65 -1.14
CA TYR A 64 -2.85 16.44 -2.34
C TYR A 64 -2.77 14.95 -2.70
N PRO A 65 -3.84 14.40 -3.31
CA PRO A 65 -3.74 13.10 -3.97
C PRO A 65 -2.47 13.02 -4.85
N PRO A 66 -1.74 11.90 -4.83
CA PRO A 66 -2.10 10.62 -4.19
C PRO A 66 -1.59 10.43 -2.74
N HIS A 67 -1.06 11.47 -2.10
CA HIS A 67 -0.31 11.34 -0.84
C HIS A 67 -1.13 11.66 0.43
N ASP A 68 -2.45 11.52 0.36
CA ASP A 68 -3.38 11.85 1.43
C ASP A 68 -4.13 10.63 1.99
N GLU A 69 -4.73 10.81 3.17
CA GLU A 69 -5.51 9.78 3.87
C GLU A 69 -6.66 9.25 3.01
N ALA A 70 -7.37 10.13 2.29
CA ALA A 70 -8.53 9.72 1.50
C ALA A 70 -8.12 8.85 0.30
N THR A 71 -7.02 9.17 -0.38
CA THR A 71 -6.51 8.32 -1.48
C THR A 71 -6.02 6.97 -0.98
N TRP A 72 -5.34 6.95 0.17
CA TRP A 72 -4.89 5.72 0.82
C TRP A 72 -6.08 4.81 1.16
N GLU A 73 -7.06 5.31 1.90
CA GLU A 73 -8.22 4.52 2.33
C GLU A 73 -9.07 4.04 1.14
N GLU A 74 -9.29 4.90 0.15
CA GLU A 74 -10.06 4.57 -1.04
C GLU A 74 -9.39 3.46 -1.86
N THR A 75 -8.07 3.49 -1.99
CA THR A 75 -7.30 2.46 -2.70
C THR A 75 -7.52 1.09 -2.06
N TRP A 76 -7.39 0.99 -0.73
CA TRP A 76 -7.63 -0.26 -0.03
C TRP A 76 -9.09 -0.72 -0.05
N ARG A 77 -10.04 0.22 -0.09
CA ARG A 77 -11.46 -0.10 -0.29
C ARG A 77 -11.71 -0.75 -1.66
N ILE A 78 -11.08 -0.23 -2.73
CA ILE A 78 -11.16 -0.81 -4.08
C ILE A 78 -10.57 -2.22 -4.08
N ILE A 79 -9.36 -2.38 -3.52
CA ILE A 79 -8.64 -3.66 -3.47
C ILE A 79 -9.45 -4.71 -2.68
N ALA A 80 -10.02 -4.34 -1.53
CA ALA A 80 -10.86 -5.23 -0.73
C ALA A 80 -12.09 -5.77 -1.50
N ALA A 81 -12.59 -5.00 -2.48
CA ALA A 81 -13.74 -5.39 -3.29
C ALA A 81 -13.39 -6.36 -4.43
N MET A 82 -12.11 -6.58 -4.75
CA MET A 82 -11.68 -7.42 -5.88
C MET A 82 -11.94 -8.90 -5.60
N PRO A 83 -12.80 -9.59 -6.37
CA PRO A 83 -13.26 -10.94 -6.03
C PRO A 83 -12.26 -12.06 -6.39
N ASN A 84 -11.42 -11.86 -7.41
CA ASN A 84 -10.48 -12.88 -7.90
C ASN A 84 -9.02 -12.58 -7.56
N LEU A 85 -8.78 -11.60 -6.68
CA LEU A 85 -7.44 -11.21 -6.26
C LEU A 85 -6.85 -12.31 -5.37
N LYS A 86 -5.72 -12.87 -5.77
CA LYS A 86 -5.06 -14.02 -5.11
C LYS A 86 -3.79 -13.63 -4.38
N PHE A 87 -3.02 -12.71 -4.95
CA PHE A 87 -1.76 -12.28 -4.37
C PHE A 87 -1.66 -10.76 -4.35
N ILE A 88 -1.26 -10.22 -3.21
CA ILE A 88 -0.88 -8.81 -3.05
C ILE A 88 0.51 -8.75 -2.45
N ARG A 89 1.39 -7.98 -3.09
CA ARG A 89 2.60 -7.46 -2.48
C ARG A 89 2.49 -5.95 -2.36
N VAL A 90 2.86 -5.42 -1.21
CA VAL A 90 2.85 -3.99 -0.92
C VAL A 90 4.21 -3.61 -0.38
N SER A 91 4.85 -2.62 -0.98
CA SER A 91 6.09 -2.02 -0.51
C SER A 91 5.81 -0.61 -0.06
N LEU A 92 5.87 -0.38 1.24
CA LEU A 92 5.64 0.91 1.87
C LEU A 92 6.97 1.49 2.28
N LEU A 93 7.33 2.59 1.64
CA LEU A 93 8.64 3.20 1.76
C LEU A 93 8.47 4.54 2.44
N TYR A 94 9.06 4.69 3.62
CA TYR A 94 9.07 5.92 4.40
C TYR A 94 10.45 6.13 5.01
N PHE A 95 11.08 7.26 4.68
CA PHE A 95 12.47 7.54 5.03
C PHE A 95 12.65 7.74 6.55
N ASP A 96 11.77 8.52 7.18
CA ASP A 96 11.92 8.88 8.60
C ASP A 96 11.42 7.79 9.56
N GLY A 97 10.62 6.84 9.05
CA GLY A 97 9.90 5.88 9.88
C GLY A 97 8.88 6.52 10.83
N PHE A 98 8.14 5.67 11.56
CA PHE A 98 7.11 6.16 12.47
C PHE A 98 7.68 6.44 13.86
N ARG A 99 7.64 7.70 14.29
CA ARG A 99 7.99 8.09 15.68
C ARG A 99 7.00 7.57 16.71
N ASN A 100 5.75 7.35 16.29
CA ASN A 100 4.68 6.84 17.13
C ASN A 100 3.99 5.65 16.44
N MET A 101 4.02 4.50 17.10
CA MET A 101 3.44 3.25 16.61
C MET A 101 1.92 3.30 16.44
N SER A 102 1.22 4.23 17.09
CA SER A 102 -0.21 4.40 16.85
C SER A 102 -0.50 4.89 15.43
N TYR A 103 0.37 5.73 14.86
CA TYR A 103 0.20 6.22 13.49
C TYR A 103 0.50 5.13 12.46
N GLU A 104 1.50 4.28 12.72
CA GLU A 104 1.72 3.07 11.93
C GLU A 104 0.49 2.15 11.97
N GLY A 105 -0.10 1.96 13.16
CA GLY A 105 -1.33 1.19 13.33
C GLY A 105 -2.48 1.70 12.45
N ARG A 106 -2.71 3.02 12.44
CA ARG A 106 -3.72 3.65 11.57
C ARG A 106 -3.38 3.50 10.09
N MET A 107 -2.10 3.60 9.73
CA MET A 107 -1.61 3.38 8.37
C MET A 107 -1.95 1.96 7.89
N LEU A 108 -1.74 0.95 8.72
CA LEU A 108 -1.97 -0.46 8.38
C LEU A 108 -3.46 -0.88 8.47
N GLU A 109 -4.31 -0.06 9.08
CA GLU A 109 -5.71 -0.40 9.34
C GLU A 109 -6.55 -0.62 8.06
N PRO A 110 -6.43 0.19 6.99
CA PRO A 110 -7.10 -0.08 5.72
C PRO A 110 -6.70 -1.44 5.11
N LEU A 111 -5.45 -1.87 5.25
CA LEU A 111 -4.98 -3.16 4.73
C LEU A 111 -5.64 -4.33 5.46
N ARG A 112 -5.94 -4.18 6.75
CA ARG A 112 -6.63 -5.22 7.53
C ARG A 112 -8.04 -5.54 6.99
N LYS A 113 -8.62 -4.65 6.18
CA LYS A 113 -9.94 -4.86 5.54
C LYS A 113 -9.85 -5.76 4.30
N VAL A 114 -8.65 -6.04 3.79
CA VAL A 114 -8.42 -6.92 2.64
C VAL A 114 -8.18 -8.35 3.10
N THR A 115 -9.22 -9.19 3.06
CA THR A 115 -9.20 -10.53 3.66
C THR A 115 -9.27 -11.68 2.65
N ARG A 116 -9.48 -11.37 1.36
CA ARG A 116 -9.71 -12.36 0.29
C ARG A 116 -8.46 -13.01 -0.32
N PRO A 117 -7.34 -12.30 -0.53
CA PRO A 117 -6.17 -12.89 -1.18
C PRO A 117 -5.64 -14.11 -0.43
N GLU A 118 -5.17 -15.10 -1.17
CA GLU A 118 -4.51 -16.30 -0.62
C GLU A 118 -3.15 -15.93 0.00
N ARG A 119 -2.47 -14.91 -0.55
CA ARG A 119 -1.20 -14.38 -0.05
C ARG A 119 -1.25 -12.86 -0.04
N PHE A 120 -0.85 -12.26 1.07
CA PHE A 120 -0.79 -10.81 1.24
C PHE A 120 0.45 -10.44 2.04
N GLU A 121 1.38 -9.74 1.39
CA GLU A 121 2.64 -9.31 1.97
C GLU A 121 2.71 -7.79 2.02
N VAL A 122 3.16 -7.28 3.16
CA VAL A 122 3.38 -5.86 3.41
C VAL A 122 4.83 -5.68 3.82
N HIS A 123 5.65 -5.24 2.89
CA HIS A 123 7.03 -4.86 3.10
C HIS A 123 7.06 -3.40 3.53
N VAL A 124 7.77 -3.09 4.60
CA VAL A 124 7.96 -1.72 5.08
C VAL A 124 9.45 -1.38 5.13
N SER A 125 9.81 -0.11 4.88
CA SER A 125 11.22 0.32 4.96
C SER A 125 11.67 0.77 6.35
N TRP A 126 10.80 0.75 7.35
CA TRP A 126 11.10 1.23 8.70
C TRP A 126 11.06 0.11 9.74
N GLN A 127 11.81 0.32 10.81
CA GLN A 127 11.87 -0.56 11.97
C GLN A 127 10.60 -0.45 12.84
N GLY A 128 10.26 -1.50 13.58
CA GLY A 128 9.11 -1.51 14.49
C GLY A 128 8.83 -2.90 15.05
N GLU A 129 7.85 -3.03 15.94
CA GLU A 129 7.46 -4.34 16.49
C GLU A 129 6.70 -5.18 15.45
N GLU A 130 6.76 -6.50 15.57
CA GLU A 130 5.93 -7.42 14.78
C GLU A 130 4.45 -7.33 15.23
N ARG A 131 3.72 -6.33 14.74
CA ARG A 131 2.29 -6.14 15.04
C ARG A 131 1.34 -6.79 14.03
N GLY A 132 1.77 -7.88 13.40
CA GLY A 132 0.99 -8.64 12.43
C GLY A 132 -0.10 -9.53 13.03
N GLU A 133 -0.24 -9.60 14.36
CA GLU A 133 -1.17 -10.54 14.99
C GLU A 133 -2.63 -10.26 14.57
N GLY A 134 -3.28 -11.30 14.05
CA GLY A 134 -4.65 -11.24 13.51
C GLY A 134 -4.83 -10.43 12.22
N ALA A 135 -3.75 -9.94 11.59
CA ALA A 135 -3.84 -9.28 10.30
C ALA A 135 -3.97 -10.30 9.15
N PRO A 136 -4.67 -9.98 8.05
CA PRO A 136 -4.74 -10.84 6.87
C PRO A 136 -3.47 -10.80 6.01
N PHE A 137 -2.40 -10.15 6.49
CA PHE A 137 -1.14 -9.98 5.79
C PHE A 137 0.07 -10.34 6.66
N MET A 138 1.16 -10.71 6.01
CA MET A 138 2.47 -10.84 6.61
C MET A 138 3.19 -9.49 6.54
N LEU A 139 3.51 -8.92 7.70
CA LEU A 139 4.29 -7.69 7.81
C LEU A 139 5.79 -8.06 7.79
N ILE A 140 6.51 -7.56 6.79
CA ILE A 140 7.93 -7.83 6.54
C ILE A 140 8.70 -6.52 6.76
N ARG A 141 9.64 -6.54 7.69
CA ARG A 141 10.45 -5.38 8.11
C ARG A 141 11.89 -5.55 7.64
N PRO A 142 12.67 -4.44 7.52
CA PRO A 142 14.07 -4.55 7.15
C PRO A 142 14.85 -5.25 8.27
N ALA A 143 15.83 -6.08 7.91
CA ALA A 143 16.69 -6.74 8.88
C ALA A 143 17.41 -5.68 9.74
N ALA A 144 17.53 -5.93 11.05
CA ALA A 144 18.28 -5.05 11.94
C ALA A 144 19.76 -5.03 11.50
N GLY A 145 20.19 -3.97 10.82
CA GLY A 145 21.59 -3.77 10.39
C GLY A 145 21.83 -3.23 8.97
N GLU A 146 20.81 -3.06 8.12
CA GLU A 146 21.01 -2.60 6.73
C GLU A 146 20.91 -1.06 6.54
N GLY A 147 20.83 -0.28 7.62
CA GLY A 147 20.67 1.19 7.57
C GLY A 147 21.96 2.01 7.66
N GLU A 148 23.11 1.37 7.84
CA GLU A 148 24.42 2.04 7.90
C GLU A 148 25.29 1.56 6.73
N SER A 149 24.91 1.92 5.51
CA SER A 149 25.86 1.91 4.40
C SER A 149 25.99 3.31 3.82
N GLU A 150 26.98 4.01 4.39
CA GLU A 150 27.95 4.86 3.69
C GLU A 150 27.40 5.82 2.61
N ASP A 151 27.19 7.08 3.01
CA ASP A 151 27.51 8.22 2.15
C ASP A 151 28.63 9.02 2.85
N GLU A 152 29.86 8.85 2.35
CA GLU A 152 31.02 9.73 2.59
C GLU A 152 30.87 11.07 1.85
#